data_AF-R7LXJ8-F1
#
_entry.id   AF-R7LXJ8-F1
#
_cell.length_a   1.000
_cell.length_b   1.000
_cell.length_c   1.000
_cell.angle_alpha   90.00
_cell.angle_beta   90.00
_cell.angle_gamma   90.00
#
_symmetry.space_group_name_H-M   'P 1'
#
loop_
_entity.id
_entity.type
_entity.pdbx_description
1 polymer ?
#
loop_
_entity_poly.entity_id
_entity_poly.type
_entity_poly.pdbx_seq_one_letter_code
_entity_poly.pdbx_strand_id
1 'polypeptide(L)'
;MSIANLQEKLLFYTRQKSRINLQLSNIQMNQLSATRSSATKQQEYNQKLSALYYDEDHGYGTDEYSEMLLELQNDHEFEMASINSWESELELQKENLETQLNEVSSYENTWQKLLQTNIKNEFAYGGTGSK
;
A
#
# COMPACT_ATOMS: atom_id res chain seq x y z
N MET A 1 -1.57 -11.79 36.69
CA MET A 1 -2.30 -11.05 35.63
C MET A 1 -3.55 -11.86 35.35
N SER A 2 -4.76 -11.29 35.43
CA SER A 2 -5.98 -12.09 35.20
C SER A 2 -6.08 -12.52 33.74
N ILE A 3 -6.66 -13.70 33.47
CA ILE A 3 -6.97 -14.18 32.11
C ILE A 3 -7.73 -13.12 31.30
N ALA A 4 -8.65 -12.39 31.94
CA ALA A 4 -9.40 -11.30 31.32
C ALA A 4 -8.49 -10.20 30.74
N ASN A 5 -7.43 -9.79 31.44
CA ASN A 5 -6.48 -8.79 30.96
C ASN A 5 -5.68 -9.32 29.75
N LEU A 6 -5.30 -10.60 29.76
CA LEU A 6 -4.63 -11.25 28.62
C LEU A 6 -5.54 -11.30 27.39
N GLN A 7 -6.82 -11.61 27.57
CA GLN A 7 -7.81 -11.63 26.50
C GLN A 7 -8.06 -10.23 25.92
N GLU A 8 -8.13 -9.20 26.77
CA GLU A 8 -8.31 -7.82 26.33
C GLU A 8 -7.10 -7.33 25.50
N LYS A 9 -5.87 -7.65 25.94
CA LYS A 9 -4.66 -7.36 25.17
C LYS A 9 -4.64 -8.09 23.83
N LEU A 10 -5.05 -9.35 23.80
CA LEU A 10 -5.12 -10.12 22.55
C LEU A 10 -6.15 -9.51 21.59
N LEU A 11 -7.34 -9.15 22.07
CA LEU A 11 -8.36 -8.47 21.29
C LEU A 11 -7.85 -7.12 20.73
N PHE A 12 -7.07 -6.38 21.51
CA PHE A 12 -6.44 -5.15 21.06
C PHE A 12 -5.52 -5.39 19.85
N TYR A 13 -4.60 -6.35 19.92
CA TYR A 13 -3.70 -6.66 18.80
C TYR A 13 -4.44 -7.20 17.58
N THR A 14 -5.46 -8.05 17.77
CA THR A 14 -6.29 -8.54 16.65
C THR A 14 -7.00 -7.39 15.92
N ARG A 15 -7.54 -6.42 16.66
CA ARG A 15 -8.15 -5.20 16.07
C ARG A 15 -7.13 -4.36 15.33
N GLN A 16 -5.94 -4.18 15.91
CA GLN A 16 -4.86 -3.43 15.29
C GLN A 16 -4.41 -4.06 13.97
N LYS A 17 -4.23 -5.39 13.95
CA LYS A 17 -3.90 -6.18 12.76
C LYS A 17 -4.95 -6.04 11.66
N SER A 18 -6.23 -6.13 12.02
CA SER A 18 -7.33 -5.93 11.07
C SER A 18 -7.31 -4.53 10.45
N ARG A 19 -7.04 -3.49 11.25
CA ARG A 19 -6.91 -2.12 10.76
C ARG A 19 -5.73 -1.97 9.79
N ILE A 20 -4.56 -2.51 10.13
CA ILE A 20 -3.36 -2.45 9.28
C ILE A 20 -3.63 -3.16 7.94
N ASN A 21 -4.27 -4.34 7.96
CA ASN A 21 -4.65 -5.05 6.74
C ASN A 21 -5.58 -4.25 5.83
N LEU A 22 -6.58 -3.56 6.40
CA LEU A 22 -7.45 -2.67 5.61
C LEU A 22 -6.67 -1.53 4.97
N GLN A 23 -5.72 -0.94 5.69
CA GLN A 23 -4.85 0.11 5.15
C GLN A 23 -3.95 -0.42 4.03
N LEU A 24 -3.36 -1.61 4.20
CA LEU A 24 -2.59 -2.28 3.15
C LEU A 24 -3.42 -2.53 1.90
N SER A 25 -4.66 -3.02 2.03
CA SER A 25 -5.56 -3.22 0.89
C SER A 25 -5.86 -1.91 0.15
N ASN A 26 -6.03 -0.80 0.88
CA ASN A 26 -6.23 0.51 0.27
C ASN A 26 -4.98 0.97 -0.50
N ILE A 27 -3.78 0.78 0.07
CA ILE A 27 -2.54 1.13 -0.62
C ILE A 27 -2.38 0.30 -1.89
N GLN A 28 -2.61 -1.01 -1.83
CA GLN A 28 -2.55 -1.89 -3.00
C GLN A 28 -3.52 -1.44 -4.10
N MET A 29 -4.75 -1.03 -3.73
CA MET A 29 -5.70 -0.47 -4.69
C MET A 29 -5.20 0.84 -5.31
N ASN A 30 -4.57 1.71 -4.51
CA ASN A 30 -3.98 2.95 -5.01
C ASN A 30 -2.79 2.67 -5.94
N GLN A 31 -1.95 1.67 -5.64
CA GLN A 31 -0.86 1.25 -6.53
C GLN A 31 -1.39 0.76 -7.87
N LEU A 32 -2.43 -0.08 -7.89
CA LEU A 32 -3.09 -0.51 -9.12
C LEU A 32 -3.64 0.69 -9.92
N SER A 33 -4.18 1.68 -9.23
CA SER A 33 -4.72 2.89 -9.84
C SER A 33 -3.61 3.78 -10.42
N ALA A 34 -2.47 3.91 -9.74
CA ALA A 34 -1.31 4.65 -10.21
C ALA A 34 -0.71 3.99 -11.46
N THR A 35 -0.51 2.66 -11.44
CA THR A 35 -0.03 1.91 -12.61
C THR A 35 -0.97 2.03 -13.80
N ARG A 36 -2.29 1.98 -13.58
CA ARG A 36 -3.27 2.21 -14.64
C ARG A 36 -3.20 3.64 -15.19
N SER A 37 -3.00 4.63 -14.32
CA SER A 37 -2.86 6.03 -14.72
C SER A 37 -1.60 6.23 -15.55
N SER A 38 -0.47 5.67 -15.14
CA SER A 38 0.80 5.64 -15.89
C SER A 38 0.61 5.08 -17.31
N ALA A 39 -0.01 3.90 -17.43
CA ALA A 39 -0.29 3.29 -18.74
C ALA A 39 -1.21 4.14 -19.61
N THR A 40 -2.23 4.76 -19.01
CA THR A 40 -3.18 5.63 -19.71
C THR A 40 -2.49 6.89 -20.21
N LYS A 41 -1.68 7.54 -19.37
CA LYS A 41 -0.90 8.73 -19.73
C LYS A 41 0.13 8.46 -20.81
N GLN A 42 0.79 7.30 -20.76
CA GLN A 42 1.68 6.86 -21.84
C GLN A 42 0.93 6.71 -23.17
N GLN A 43 -0.27 6.12 -23.13
CA GLN A 43 -1.10 5.97 -24.32
C GLN A 43 -1.57 7.33 -24.87
N GLU A 44 -2.02 8.23 -24.00
CA GLU A 44 -2.42 9.60 -24.38
C GLU A 44 -1.25 10.36 -25.02
N TYR A 45 -0.04 10.26 -24.45
CA TYR A 45 1.16 10.85 -25.04
C TYR A 45 1.45 10.29 -26.42
N ASN A 46 1.39 8.96 -26.61
CA ASN A 46 1.62 8.34 -27.91
C ASN A 46 0.59 8.80 -28.96
N GLN A 47 -0.67 9.00 -28.55
CA GLN A 47 -1.73 9.53 -29.42
C GLN A 47 -1.47 10.98 -29.80
N LYS A 48 -1.14 11.84 -28.83
CA LYS A 48 -0.79 13.25 -29.07
C LYS A 48 0.43 13.39 -29.97
N LEU A 49 1.46 12.57 -29.75
CA LEU A 49 2.66 12.53 -30.56
C LEU A 49 2.34 12.15 -32.01
N SER A 50 1.52 11.12 -32.19
CA SER A 50 1.06 10.73 -33.53
C SER A 50 0.22 11.83 -34.18
N ALA A 51 -0.67 12.48 -33.44
CA ALA A 51 -1.51 13.57 -33.96
C ALA A 51 -0.66 14.76 -34.40
N LEU A 52 0.29 15.19 -33.56
CA LEU A 52 1.22 16.26 -33.88
C LEU A 52 2.05 15.92 -35.13
N TYR A 53 2.54 14.69 -35.25
CA TYR A 53 3.35 14.30 -36.41
C TYR A 53 2.62 14.47 -37.75
N TYR A 54 1.33 14.12 -37.80
CA TYR A 54 0.49 14.17 -39.00
C TYR A 54 -0.36 15.44 -39.13
N ASP A 55 -0.15 16.43 -38.28
CA ASP A 55 -0.86 17.71 -38.33
C ASP A 55 -0.51 18.47 -39.63
N GLU A 56 -1.51 18.97 -40.35
CA GLU A 56 -1.31 19.64 -41.65
C GLU A 56 -0.70 21.05 -41.49
N ASP A 57 -0.97 21.71 -40.37
CA ASP A 57 -0.58 23.11 -40.13
C ASP A 57 0.69 23.20 -39.28
N HIS A 58 0.85 22.29 -38.31
CA HIS A 58 1.94 22.32 -37.32
C HIS A 58 2.74 21.02 -37.22
N GLY A 59 2.56 20.09 -38.16
CA GLY A 59 3.17 18.77 -38.12
C GLY A 59 4.58 18.69 -38.69
N TYR A 60 5.07 17.46 -38.86
CA TYR A 60 6.46 17.22 -39.23
C TYR A 60 6.88 17.97 -40.50
N GLY A 61 7.94 18.78 -40.40
CA GLY A 61 8.45 19.60 -41.49
C GLY A 61 7.99 21.06 -41.47
N THR A 62 7.15 21.44 -40.52
CA THR A 62 6.81 22.84 -40.20
C THR A 62 7.83 23.45 -39.24
N ASP A 63 7.89 24.78 -39.18
CA ASP A 63 8.80 25.51 -38.31
C ASP A 63 8.44 25.34 -36.81
N GLU A 64 7.15 25.14 -36.51
CA GLU A 64 6.59 25.10 -35.15
C GLU A 64 6.62 23.70 -34.52
N TYR A 65 6.73 22.64 -35.35
CA TYR A 65 6.73 21.24 -34.91
C TYR A 65 7.74 20.95 -33.81
N SER A 66 8.96 21.48 -33.92
CA SER A 66 10.02 21.22 -32.94
C SER A 66 9.72 21.82 -31.56
N GLU A 67 9.05 22.97 -31.51
CA GLU A 67 8.69 23.62 -30.26
C GLU A 67 7.53 22.87 -29.59
N MET A 68 6.49 22.54 -30.36
CA MET A 68 5.34 21.77 -29.88
C MET A 68 5.72 20.36 -29.43
N LEU A 69 6.67 19.71 -30.11
CA LEU A 69 7.19 18.41 -29.70
C LEU A 69 7.92 18.50 -28.35
N LEU A 70 8.72 19.55 -28.14
CA LEU A 70 9.45 19.75 -26.89
C LEU A 70 8.48 20.01 -25.73
N GLU A 71 7.46 20.84 -25.95
CA GLU A 71 6.40 21.07 -24.95
C GLU A 71 5.70 19.76 -24.58
N LEU A 72 5.27 18.99 -25.59
CA LEU A 72 4.60 17.70 -25.38
C LEU A 72 5.48 16.71 -24.61
N GLN A 73 6.79 16.68 -24.89
CA GLN A 73 7.75 15.84 -24.16
C GLN A 73 7.92 16.28 -22.71
N ASN A 74 8.09 17.59 -22.47
CA ASN A 74 8.23 18.13 -21.12
C ASN A 74 6.99 17.86 -20.26
N ASP A 75 5.80 18.07 -20.82
CA ASP A 75 4.54 17.77 -20.14
C ASP A 75 4.44 16.30 -19.76
N HIS A 76 4.78 15.41 -20.69
CA HIS A 76 4.77 13.97 -20.43
C HIS A 76 5.80 13.58 -19.36
N GLU A 77 7.02 14.09 -19.43
CA GLU A 77 8.05 13.83 -18.42
C GLU A 77 7.61 14.31 -17.04
N PHE A 78 6.99 15.50 -16.95
CA PHE A 78 6.46 16.03 -15.70
C PHE A 78 5.34 15.16 -15.12
N GLU A 79 4.35 14.79 -15.93
CA GLU A 79 3.25 13.91 -15.51
C GLU A 79 3.77 12.56 -15.03
N MET A 80 4.69 11.94 -15.79
CA MET A 80 5.27 10.65 -15.44
C MET A 80 6.13 10.74 -14.17
N ALA A 81 6.91 11.80 -13.99
CA ALA A 81 7.67 12.04 -12.76
C ALA A 81 6.73 12.16 -11.55
N SER A 82 5.60 12.85 -11.69
CA SER A 82 4.60 12.97 -10.63
C SER A 82 3.99 11.61 -10.27
N ILE A 83 3.63 10.79 -11.26
CA ILE A 83 3.07 9.45 -11.00
C ILE A 83 4.10 8.54 -10.35
N ASN A 84 5.34 8.53 -10.84
CA ASN A 84 6.42 7.73 -10.27
C ASN A 84 6.73 8.14 -8.82
N SER A 85 6.72 9.44 -8.53
CA SER A 85 6.88 9.94 -7.16
C SER A 85 5.77 9.41 -6.24
N TRP A 86 4.53 9.42 -6.72
CA TRP A 86 3.39 8.91 -5.96
C TRP A 86 3.47 7.39 -5.74
N GLU A 87 3.86 6.63 -6.77
CA GLU A 87 4.09 5.18 -6.65
C GLU A 87 5.19 4.86 -5.61
N SER A 88 6.29 5.64 -5.61
CA SER A 88 7.36 5.48 -4.63
C SER A 88 6.87 5.76 -3.20
N GLU A 89 6.02 6.77 -3.01
CA GLU A 89 5.43 7.05 -1.70
C GLU A 89 4.51 5.92 -1.23
N LEU A 90 3.69 5.37 -2.13
CA LEU A 90 2.80 4.25 -1.83
C LEU A 90 3.61 2.99 -1.43
N GLU A 91 4.74 2.72 -2.07
CA GLU A 91 5.59 1.58 -1.70
C GLU A 91 6.22 1.79 -0.31
N LEU A 92 6.71 2.99 0.01
CA LEU A 92 7.21 3.30 1.36
C LEU A 92 6.13 3.12 2.44
N GLN A 93 4.90 3.58 2.16
CA GLN A 93 3.78 3.40 3.07
C GLN A 93 3.42 1.92 3.25
N LYS A 94 3.47 1.13 2.18
CA LYS A 94 3.26 -0.32 2.23
C LYS A 94 4.32 -1.01 3.09
N GLU A 95 5.60 -0.77 2.84
CA GLU A 95 6.70 -1.37 3.61
C GLU A 95 6.60 -1.05 5.11
N ASN A 96 6.24 0.20 5.44
CA ASN A 96 6.01 0.61 6.82
C ASN A 96 4.85 -0.17 7.46
N LEU A 97 3.71 -0.28 6.77
CA LEU A 97 2.56 -1.04 7.28
C LEU A 97 2.85 -2.54 7.39
N GLU A 98 3.60 -3.13 6.46
CA GLU A 98 4.03 -4.53 6.53
C GLU A 98 4.96 -4.77 7.73
N THR A 99 5.85 -3.81 8.02
CA THR A 99 6.69 -3.84 9.22
C THR A 99 5.84 -3.81 10.49
N GLN A 100 4.90 -2.86 10.59
CA GLN A 100 3.98 -2.77 11.73
C GLN A 100 3.13 -4.03 11.87
N LEU A 101 2.67 -4.62 10.75
CA LEU A 101 1.87 -5.84 10.75
C LEU A 101 2.66 -7.02 11.33
N ASN A 102 3.94 -7.14 10.96
CA ASN A 102 4.84 -8.17 11.46
C ASN A 102 5.07 -8.03 12.98
N GLU A 103 5.31 -6.81 13.45
CA GLU A 103 5.46 -6.51 14.88
C GLU A 103 4.20 -6.87 15.67
N VAL A 104 3.03 -6.38 15.23
CA VAL A 104 1.73 -6.66 15.86
C VAL A 104 1.43 -8.15 15.87
N SER A 105 1.72 -8.86 14.78
CA SER A 105 1.52 -10.31 14.70
C SER A 105 2.44 -11.07 15.66
N SER A 106 3.68 -10.61 15.83
CA SER A 106 4.62 -11.18 16.81
C SER A 106 4.13 -10.98 18.24
N TYR A 107 3.62 -9.78 18.57
CA TYR A 107 3.03 -9.51 19.87
C TYR A 107 1.78 -10.36 20.11
N GLU A 108 0.84 -10.39 19.16
CA GLU A 108 -0.38 -11.21 19.23
C GLU A 108 -0.04 -12.68 19.54
N ASN A 109 0.91 -13.27 18.81
CA ASN A 109 1.37 -14.64 19.03
C ASN A 109 1.97 -14.86 20.42
N THR A 110 2.73 -13.89 20.92
CA THR A 110 3.32 -13.95 22.27
C THR A 110 2.23 -13.94 23.34
N TRP A 111 1.26 -13.03 23.23
CA TRP A 111 0.13 -12.96 24.15
C TRP A 111 -0.77 -14.20 24.07
N GLN A 112 -0.96 -14.77 22.88
CA GLN A 112 -1.71 -16.02 22.71
C GLN A 112 -1.05 -17.18 23.45
N LYS A 113 0.29 -17.31 23.35
CA LYS A 113 1.05 -18.32 24.10
C LYS A 113 0.94 -18.11 25.61
N LEU A 114 1.04 -16.85 26.07
CA LEU A 114 0.87 -16.53 27.50
C LEU A 114 -0.53 -16.90 28.00
N LEU A 115 -1.57 -16.58 27.24
CA LEU A 115 -2.95 -16.94 27.57
C LEU A 115 -3.12 -18.47 27.67
N GLN A 116 -2.61 -19.21 26.68
CA GLN A 116 -2.66 -20.68 26.70
C GLN A 116 -1.94 -21.27 27.91
N THR A 117 -0.76 -20.75 28.27
CA THR A 117 0.00 -21.20 29.45
C THR A 117 -0.76 -20.90 30.74
N ASN A 118 -1.35 -19.70 30.89
CA ASN A 118 -2.10 -19.33 32.08
C ASN A 118 -3.36 -20.20 32.24
N ILE A 119 -4.10 -20.44 31.15
CA ILE A 119 -5.26 -21.36 31.15
C ILE A 119 -4.83 -22.75 31.61
N LYS A 120 -3.75 -23.32 31.05
CA LYS A 120 -3.24 -24.65 31.45
C LYS A 120 -2.88 -24.72 32.93
N ASN A 121 -2.20 -23.69 33.44
CA ASN A 121 -1.82 -23.62 34.85
C ASN A 121 -3.06 -23.53 35.75
N GLU A 122 -4.05 -22.72 35.40
CA GLU A 122 -5.29 -22.61 36.16
C GLU A 122 -6.06 -23.93 36.20
N PHE A 123 -6.13 -24.68 35.10
CA PHE A 123 -6.73 -26.02 35.09
C PHE A 123 -5.91 -27.05 35.90
N ALA A 124 -4.57 -27.02 35.80
CA ALA A 124 -3.71 -27.97 36.51
C ALA A 124 -3.71 -27.77 38.03
N TYR A 125 -3.79 -26.52 38.51
CA TYR A 125 -3.77 -26.19 39.94
C TYR A 125 -5.17 -25.94 40.54
N GLY A 126 -6.20 -25.68 39.73
CA GLY A 126 -7.60 -25.57 40.17
C GLY A 126 -8.33 -26.92 40.24
N GLY A 127 -7.87 -27.94 39.49
CA GLY A 127 -8.50 -29.26 39.42
C GLY A 127 -8.19 -30.21 40.59
N THR A 128 -7.22 -29.90 41.45
CA THR A 128 -6.82 -30.78 42.57
C THR A 128 -7.52 -30.46 43.90
N GLY A 129 -8.41 -29.46 43.93
CA GLY A 129 -9.09 -28.99 45.13
C GLY A 129 -10.52 -29.50 45.36
N SER A 130 -11.05 -30.38 44.51
CA SER A 130 -12.39 -30.97 44.69
C SER A 130 -12.28 -32.44 45.12
N LYS A 131 -12.12 -32.65 46.42
CA LYS A 131 -12.48 -33.90 47.10
C LYS A 131 -13.61 -33.59 48.08
#